data_AF-A0A1R3J658-F1
#
_entry.id   AF-A0A1R3J658-F1
#
_cell.length_a   1.000
_cell.length_b   1.000
_cell.length_c   1.000
_cell.angle_alpha   90.00
_cell.angle_beta   90.00
_cell.angle_gamma   90.00
#
_symmetry.space_group_name_H-M   'P 1'
#
loop_
_entity.id
_entity.type
_entity.pdbx_description
1 polymer ?
#
loop_
_entity_poly.entity_id
_entity_poly.type
_entity_poly.pdbx_seq_one_letter_code
_entity_poly.pdbx_strand_id
1 'polypeptide(L)'
;MGYTKVKATSNPLSGSSELKHFLKLMYANGSQYNRAPLYQVSTICSGIDGVNSSSGSTHQDDDVLGKIFAGVAAFFQNSSCYLNPTTNQSETAIGWDWQGLIA
;
A
#
# COMPACT_ATOMS: atom_id res chain seq x y z
N MET A 1 -24.65 -6.31 2.24
CA MET A 1 -23.32 -6.71 2.75
C MET A 1 -22.32 -5.73 2.18
N GLY A 2 -22.05 -4.67 2.94
CA GLY A 2 -21.24 -3.55 2.48
C GLY A 2 -19.77 -3.86 2.68
N TYR A 3 -18.99 -3.83 1.60
CA TYR A 3 -17.55 -3.71 1.70
C TYR A 3 -17.27 -2.39 2.41
N THR A 4 -16.95 -2.47 3.70
CA THR A 4 -16.66 -1.34 4.56
C THR A 4 -15.62 -0.48 3.86
N LYS A 5 -15.97 0.78 3.57
CA LYS A 5 -15.08 1.77 2.99
C LYS A 5 -13.77 1.75 3.77
N VAL A 6 -12.74 1.18 3.16
CA VAL A 6 -11.39 1.22 3.69
C VAL A 6 -11.00 2.69 3.71
N LYS A 7 -10.89 3.28 4.90
CA LYS A 7 -10.71 4.72 5.16
C LYS A 7 -9.31 5.24 4.77
N ALA A 8 -8.70 4.63 3.74
CA ALA A 8 -7.38 4.95 3.17
C ALA A 8 -7.44 5.41 1.72
N THR A 9 -8.59 5.31 1.07
CA THR A 9 -8.76 5.64 -0.35
C THR A 9 -9.50 6.97 -0.47
N SER A 10 -8.90 8.03 -1.04
CA SER A 10 -9.63 9.29 -1.30
C SER A 10 -10.72 9.11 -2.34
N ASN A 11 -10.54 8.15 -3.25
CA ASN A 11 -11.52 7.76 -4.25
C ASN A 11 -11.83 6.26 -4.11
N PRO A 12 -13.06 5.79 -4.40
CA PRO A 12 -13.37 4.36 -4.41
C PRO A 12 -12.44 3.61 -5.36
N LEU A 13 -11.94 2.46 -4.93
CA LEU A 13 -11.20 1.56 -5.81
C LEU A 13 -12.12 1.04 -6.90
N SER A 14 -11.67 1.12 -8.14
CA SER A 14 -12.39 0.61 -9.31
C SER A 14 -12.39 -0.93 -9.39
N GLY A 15 -11.44 -1.58 -8.71
CA GLY A 15 -11.35 -3.03 -8.63
C GLY A 15 -10.10 -3.53 -7.89
N SER A 16 -9.97 -4.86 -7.79
CA SER A 16 -8.84 -5.50 -7.10
C SER A 16 -7.51 -5.37 -7.85
N SER A 17 -7.54 -5.11 -9.17
CA SER A 17 -6.36 -4.85 -10.00
C SER A 17 -5.63 -3.57 -9.57
N GLU A 18 -6.38 -2.50 -9.29
CA GLU A 18 -5.85 -1.21 -8.83
C GLU A 18 -5.15 -1.35 -7.48
N LEU A 19 -5.79 -2.04 -6.53
CA LEU A 19 -5.18 -2.33 -5.22
C LEU A 19 -3.90 -3.15 -5.36
N LYS A 20 -3.90 -4.21 -6.18
CA LYS A 20 -2.71 -5.04 -6.41
C LYS A 20 -1.58 -4.24 -7.04
N HIS A 21 -1.89 -3.39 -8.01
CA HIS A 21 -0.89 -2.54 -8.67
C HIS A 21 -0.28 -1.54 -7.68
N PHE A 22 -1.11 -0.87 -6.89
CA PHE A 22 -0.65 0.04 -5.84
C PHE A 22 0.29 -0.67 -4.84
N LEU A 23 -0.12 -1.83 -4.32
CA LEU A 23 0.70 -2.58 -3.36
C LEU A 23 2.05 -2.98 -3.97
N LYS A 24 2.07 -3.44 -5.22
CA LYS A 24 3.33 -3.76 -5.93
C LYS A 24 4.29 -2.57 -5.98
N LEU A 25 3.79 -1.39 -6.39
CA LEU A 25 4.61 -0.18 -6.46
C LEU A 25 5.10 0.26 -5.09
N MET A 26 4.22 0.23 -4.08
CA MET A 26 4.55 0.59 -2.72
C MET A 26 5.66 -0.31 -2.14
N TYR A 27 5.54 -1.63 -2.26
CA TYR A 27 6.58 -2.56 -1.79
C TYR A 27 7.87 -2.44 -2.59
N ALA A 28 7.79 -2.24 -3.91
CA ALA A 28 8.97 -2.01 -4.74
C ALA A 28 9.69 -0.72 -4.34
N ASN A 29 8.96 0.37 -4.08
CA ASN A 29 9.51 1.63 -3.60
C ASN A 29 10.15 1.46 -2.21
N GLY A 30 9.41 0.82 -1.29
CA GLY A 30 9.88 0.47 0.05
C GLY A 30 11.19 -0.30 0.04
N SER A 31 11.33 -1.24 -0.88
CA SER A 31 12.52 -2.08 -1.04
C SER A 31 13.68 -1.30 -1.66
N GLN A 32 13.42 -0.52 -2.71
CA GLN A 32 14.44 0.28 -3.42
C GLN A 32 15.09 1.33 -2.52
N TYR A 33 14.32 1.96 -1.63
CA TYR A 33 14.80 3.03 -0.76
C TYR A 33 14.89 2.61 0.72
N ASN A 34 15.08 1.31 0.99
CA ASN A 34 15.24 0.78 2.34
C ASN A 34 16.61 1.14 2.96
N ARG A 35 16.78 2.41 3.31
CA ARG A 35 18.00 2.93 3.94
C ARG A 35 17.67 3.99 4.98
N ALA A 36 18.68 4.35 5.77
CA ALA A 36 18.59 5.47 6.70
C ALA A 36 18.17 6.77 5.97
N PRO A 37 17.35 7.63 6.60
CA PRO A 37 16.75 7.50 7.93
C PRO A 37 15.38 6.79 7.93
N LEU A 38 14.88 6.36 6.77
CA LEU A 38 13.48 5.93 6.61
C LEU A 38 13.24 4.45 6.92
N TYR A 39 14.21 3.57 6.62
CA TYR A 39 14.14 2.12 6.86
C TYR A 39 12.77 1.52 6.50
N GLN A 40 12.31 1.82 5.29
CA GLN A 40 10.91 1.65 4.87
C GLN A 40 10.41 0.21 5.04
N VAL A 41 11.24 -0.80 4.77
CA VAL A 41 10.86 -2.21 4.94
C VAL A 41 10.64 -2.52 6.42
N SER A 42 11.53 -2.06 7.31
CA SER A 42 11.38 -2.27 8.75
C SER A 42 10.08 -1.65 9.27
N THR A 43 9.78 -0.42 8.84
CA THR A 43 8.54 0.28 9.21
C THR A 43 7.30 -0.48 8.77
N ILE A 44 7.29 -1.01 7.53
CA ILE A 44 6.17 -1.80 7.01
C ILE A 44 6.01 -3.11 7.81
N CYS A 45 7.10 -3.84 8.05
CA CYS A 45 7.07 -5.09 8.81
C CYS A 45 6.54 -4.88 10.23
N SER A 46 7.01 -3.84 10.93
CA SER A 46 6.51 -3.51 12.27
C SER A 46 5.01 -3.21 12.30
N GLY A 47 4.46 -2.55 11.27
CA GLY A 47 3.02 -2.34 11.14
C GLY A 47 2.23 -3.65 11.00
N ILE A 48 2.75 -4.58 10.18
CA ILE A 48 2.14 -5.90 9.97
C ILE A 48 2.17 -6.75 11.25
N ASP A 49 3.33 -6.79 11.91
CA ASP A 49 3.55 -7.60 13.11
C ASP A 49 2.76 -7.07 14.33
N GLY A 50 2.49 -5.76 14.37
CA GLY A 50 1.61 -5.14 15.36
C GLY A 50 0.18 -5.70 15.32
N VAL A 51 -0.32 -6.08 14.15
CA VAL A 51 -1.65 -6.70 14.01
C VAL A 51 -1.66 -8.11 14.57
N ASN A 52 -0.65 -8.92 14.23
CA ASN A 52 -0.47 -10.30 14.75
C ASN A 52 -0.49 -10.37 16.28
N SER A 53 -0.01 -9.33 16.96
CA SER A 53 0.06 -9.26 18.42
C SER A 53 -1.27 -8.89 19.09
N SER A 54 -2.24 -8.41 18.32
CA SER A 54 -3.48 -7.79 18.81
C SER A 54 -4.74 -8.59 18.52
N SER A 55 -4.71 -9.44 17.49
CA SER A 55 -5.88 -10.18 17.00
C SER A 55 -5.84 -11.65 17.46
N GLY A 56 -6.55 -11.97 18.55
CA GLY A 56 -6.93 -13.36 18.88
C GLY A 56 -8.01 -13.94 17.93
N SER A 57 -8.11 -13.45 16.69
CA SER A 57 -9.22 -13.72 15.77
C SER A 57 -8.88 -14.82 14.75
N THR A 58 -9.70 -15.86 14.76
CA THR A 58 -9.57 -17.14 14.05
C THR A 58 -10.01 -17.11 12.57
N HIS A 59 -10.15 -15.93 11.96
CA HIS A 59 -10.49 -15.77 10.54
C HIS A 59 -9.28 -15.25 9.76
N GLN A 60 -8.59 -16.16 9.05
CA GLN A 60 -7.33 -15.89 8.36
C GLN A 60 -7.45 -14.85 7.25
N ASP A 61 -8.62 -14.74 6.62
CA ASP A 61 -8.82 -13.95 5.41
C ASP A 61 -9.00 -12.44 5.72
N ASP A 62 -9.77 -12.15 6.77
CA ASP A 62 -9.97 -10.79 7.29
C ASP A 62 -8.67 -10.26 7.95
N ASP A 63 -7.89 -11.18 8.51
CA ASP A 63 -6.61 -10.89 9.16
C ASP A 63 -5.52 -10.50 8.13
N VAL A 64 -5.51 -11.09 6.92
CA VAL A 64 -4.55 -10.72 5.86
C VAL A 64 -4.80 -9.31 5.33
N LEU A 65 -6.05 -8.94 5.05
CA LEU A 65 -6.35 -7.58 4.58
C LEU A 65 -6.09 -6.54 5.67
N GLY A 66 -6.37 -6.86 6.94
CA GLY A 66 -6.03 -6.03 8.09
C GLY A 66 -4.52 -5.79 8.22
N LYS A 67 -3.72 -6.85 8.07
CA LYS A 67 -2.25 -6.79 8.06
C LYS A 67 -1.71 -5.91 6.93
N ILE A 68 -2.20 -6.12 5.71
CA ILE A 68 -1.81 -5.31 4.55
C ILE A 68 -2.11 -3.83 4.83
N PHE A 69 -3.31 -3.53 5.35
CA PHE A 69 -3.70 -2.16 5.69
C PHE A 69 -2.78 -1.54 6.75
N ALA A 70 -2.43 -2.29 7.81
CA ALA A 70 -1.53 -1.79 8.84
C ALA A 70 -0.12 -1.49 8.29
N GLY A 71 0.39 -2.35 7.39
CA GLY A 71 1.65 -2.10 6.67
C GLY A 71 1.57 -0.85 5.78
N VAL A 72 0.45 -0.64 5.08
CA VAL A 72 0.19 0.57 4.29
C VAL A 72 0.18 1.81 5.17
N ALA A 73 -0.56 1.80 6.27
CA ALA A 73 -0.63 2.91 7.20
C ALA A 73 0.74 3.25 7.80
N ALA A 74 1.55 2.25 8.17
CA ALA A 74 2.88 2.46 8.71
C ALA A 74 3.83 3.14 7.71
N PHE A 75 3.79 2.75 6.43
CA PHE A 75 4.64 3.34 5.39
C PHE A 75 4.34 4.81 5.11
N PHE A 76 3.06 5.18 5.08
CA PHE A 76 2.63 6.55 4.79
C PHE A 76 2.47 7.42 6.04
N GLN A 77 2.65 6.85 7.24
CA GLN A 77 2.62 7.52 8.53
C GLN A 77 1.37 8.39 8.73
N ASN A 78 1.50 9.73 8.63
CA ASN A 78 0.45 10.70 8.95
C ASN A 78 -0.49 11.05 7.77
N SER A 79 -0.41 10.35 6.63
CA SER A 79 -1.31 10.66 5.52
C SER A 79 -2.74 10.21 5.84
N SER A 80 -3.74 11.06 5.56
CA SER A 80 -5.15 10.68 5.68
C SER A 80 -5.66 9.92 4.45
N CYS A 81 -4.88 9.91 3.36
CA CYS A 81 -5.17 9.20 2.11
C CYS A 81 -3.91 8.51 1.57
N TYR A 82 -3.98 7.19 1.42
CA TYR A 82 -2.87 6.37 0.92
C TYR A 82 -3.08 5.92 -0.53
N LEU A 83 -4.33 5.63 -0.90
CA LEU A 83 -4.70 5.01 -2.16
C LEU A 83 -5.39 6.01 -3.10
N ASN A 84 -4.95 6.02 -4.36
CA ASN A 84 -5.39 6.92 -5.42
C ASN A 84 -5.39 8.41 -5.01
N PRO A 85 -4.24 8.96 -4.54
CA PRO A 85 -4.11 10.39 -4.38
C PRO A 85 -4.21 11.05 -5.76
N THR A 86 -4.92 12.17 -5.85
CA THR A 86 -4.97 12.98 -7.07
C THR A 86 -3.53 13.39 -7.41
N THR A 87 -2.97 12.80 -8.46
CA THR A 87 -1.60 13.06 -8.91
C THR A 87 -1.64 13.57 -10.34
N ASN A 88 -1.00 14.70 -10.59
CA ASN A 88 -0.69 15.13 -11.94
C ASN A 88 0.47 14.23 -12.42
N GLN A 89 0.18 13.29 -13.30
CA GLN A 89 1.24 12.44 -13.84
C GLN A 89 2.25 13.28 -14.62
N SER A 90 3.54 13.09 -14.34
CA SER A 90 4.59 13.76 -15.09
C SER A 90 4.83 13.05 -16.42
N GLU A 91 5.34 13.78 -17.40
CA GLU A 91 5.78 13.20 -18.68
C GLU A 91 6.81 12.09 -18.48
N THR A 92 7.66 12.20 -17.45
CA THR A 92 8.63 11.16 -17.08
C THR A 92 7.96 9.85 -16.67
N ALA A 93 6.86 9.89 -15.92
CA ALA A 93 6.14 8.69 -15.50
C ALA A 93 5.49 7.99 -16.70
N ILE A 94 4.82 8.78 -17.55
CA ILE A 94 4.20 8.28 -18.79
C ILE A 94 5.27 7.70 -19.73
N GLY A 95 6.40 8.39 -19.89
CA GLY A 95 7.52 7.94 -20.72
C GLY A 95 8.14 6.62 -20.25
N TRP A 96 8.24 6.41 -18.94
CA TRP A 96 8.72 5.14 -18.37
C TRP A 96 7.79 3.96 -18.67
N ASP A 97 6.47 4.16 -18.56
CA ASP A 97 5.50 3.13 -18.90
C ASP A 97 5.62 2.72 -20.37
N TRP A 98 5.82 3.68 -21.28
CA TRP A 98 6.06 3.38 -22.70
C TRP A 98 7.30 2.53 -22.93
N GLN A 99 8.41 2.82 -22.25
CA GLN A 99 9.65 2.05 -22.40
C GLN A 99 9.55 0.63 -21.82
N GLY A 100 8.81 0.47 -20.73
CA GLY A 100 8.60 -0.84 -20.09
C GLY A 100 7.71 -1.81 -20.90
N LEU A 101 6.90 -1.30 -21.83
CA LEU A 101 6.02 -2.10 -22.69
C LEU A 101 6.71 -2.68 -23.94
N ILE A 102 7.99 -2.37 -24.16
CA ILE A 102 8.77 -2.80 -25.33
C ILE A 102 9.88 -3.82 -24.98
N ALA A 103 9.89 -4.32 -23.73
CA ALA A 103 10.84 -5.33 -23.25
C ALA A 103 10.20 -6.73 -23.18
#